data_AF-A1RD03-F1
#
_entry.id   AF-A1RD03-F1
#
_cell.length_a   1.000
_cell.length_b   1.000
_cell.length_c   1.000
_cell.angle_alpha   90.00
_cell.angle_beta   90.00
_cell.angle_gamma   90.00
#
_symmetry.space_group_name_H-M   'P 1'
#
loop_
_entity.id
_entity.type
_entity.pdbx_description
1 polymer ?
#
loop_
_entity_poly.entity_id
_entity_poly.type
_entity_poly.pdbx_seq_one_letter_code
_entity_poly.pdbx_strand_id
1 'polypeptide(L)'
;MELFRRSGLETHTTFLLGAGASVTSGLPGWDDFATRLLIQSGSVASPETAEILLARQDPLIAVEAARVSFGDRWQQKLRIALYEGVTSLKPSPLHLAVVGHFLSGDDADTSLATLNFDTLLEQAIERETGEEVISHVENATDHMQYRVHHLHGVITPQRADAVILTLTDFSDLIADTESWQLDYLESALDKGVLIIAGTSYRDPDVRQWLHAALRKKPLKHDAMVLLARQSFAVSKDQFAEIRSALSDQWRAVGLQPVLLEDHSDAAQIIRELRHVTLPSYLSPQQRSRLLWEAHTRRFQDLQSTHVDQLERDASTMREALDVDRLNLTLWLANGEGELVKWAAQDRVYRDLAALRTVSTGHDSEWIAGKALGVDEVLIQDLPDDPTRRWRSVLAAPIPVPHPDFPAHSAAVLTLGLPEEASRYDASSMMWAGSLAEIADQWGLELSAVAFDH
;
A
#
# COMPACT_ATOMS: atom_id res chain seq x y z
N MET A 1 -16.21 6.39 -2.29
CA MET A 1 -16.32 7.25 -3.49
C MET A 1 -17.24 8.45 -3.27
N GLU A 2 -18.50 8.29 -2.85
CA GLU A 2 -19.37 9.46 -2.60
C GLU A 2 -18.82 10.44 -1.55
N LEU A 3 -18.13 9.94 -0.53
CA LEU A 3 -17.44 10.80 0.45
C LEU A 3 -16.41 11.72 -0.21
N PHE A 4 -15.60 11.21 -1.15
CA PHE A 4 -14.58 11.98 -1.85
C PHE A 4 -15.16 13.05 -2.79
N ARG A 5 -16.36 12.83 -3.35
CA ARG A 5 -17.02 13.85 -4.19
C ARG A 5 -17.46 15.09 -3.42
N ARG A 6 -17.50 15.01 -2.09
CA ARG A 6 -18.02 16.07 -1.21
C ARG A 6 -16.93 16.66 -0.32
N SER A 7 -15.67 16.24 -0.50
CA SER A 7 -14.54 16.54 0.38
C SER A 7 -13.63 17.67 -0.10
N GLY A 8 -13.93 18.31 -1.23
CA GLY A 8 -13.12 19.38 -1.83
C GLY A 8 -12.01 18.86 -2.75
N LEU A 9 -12.09 17.60 -3.19
CA LEU A 9 -11.11 16.94 -4.04
C LEU A 9 -10.87 17.70 -5.38
N GLU A 10 -11.90 18.39 -5.88
CA GLU A 10 -11.86 19.16 -7.11
C GLU A 10 -11.03 20.46 -7.05
N THR A 11 -10.59 20.87 -5.85
CA THR A 11 -9.86 22.11 -5.63
C THR A 11 -8.36 21.87 -5.46
N HIS A 12 -7.99 21.08 -4.46
CA HIS A 12 -6.61 20.73 -4.14
C HIS A 12 -6.59 19.46 -3.29
N THR A 13 -5.56 18.63 -3.45
CA THR A 13 -5.35 17.43 -2.65
C THR A 13 -4.01 17.47 -1.96
N THR A 14 -3.99 17.44 -0.63
CA THR A 14 -2.75 17.21 0.13
C THR A 14 -2.70 15.77 0.57
N PHE A 15 -1.62 15.06 0.24
CA PHE A 15 -1.35 13.73 0.78
C PHE A 15 -0.40 13.82 1.97
N LEU A 16 -0.77 13.17 3.08
CA LEU A 16 0.08 12.99 4.25
C LEU A 16 0.33 11.49 4.48
N LEU A 17 1.56 11.05 4.21
CA LEU A 17 1.95 9.65 4.43
C LEU A 17 2.55 9.43 5.82
N GLY A 18 2.15 8.31 6.45
CA GLY A 18 2.74 7.83 7.71
C GLY A 18 3.63 6.60 7.53
N ALA A 19 4.17 6.09 8.65
CA ALA A 19 5.24 5.09 8.66
C ALA A 19 4.86 3.77 7.96
N GLY A 20 3.59 3.41 7.96
CA GLY A 20 3.07 2.24 7.27
C GLY A 20 3.28 2.27 5.75
N ALA A 21 3.47 3.43 5.14
CA ALA A 21 3.86 3.53 3.73
C ALA A 21 5.27 2.94 3.48
N SER A 22 6.17 3.06 4.45
CA SER A 22 7.59 2.70 4.33
C SER A 22 7.90 1.29 4.85
N VAL A 23 7.03 0.70 5.67
CA VAL A 23 7.23 -0.66 6.22
C VAL A 23 7.36 -1.71 5.12
N THR A 24 6.48 -1.67 4.11
CA THR A 24 6.55 -2.62 2.97
C THR A 24 7.75 -2.37 2.06
N SER A 25 8.44 -1.25 2.21
CA SER A 25 9.71 -0.93 1.54
C SER A 25 10.93 -1.47 2.28
N GLY A 26 10.73 -2.25 3.34
CA GLY A 26 11.79 -2.86 4.15
C GLY A 26 12.32 -1.97 5.28
N LEU A 27 11.76 -0.76 5.47
CA LEU A 27 12.11 0.10 6.59
C LEU A 27 11.38 -0.35 7.87
N PRO A 28 11.98 -0.15 9.05
CA PRO A 28 11.34 -0.52 10.31
C PRO A 28 10.10 0.34 10.57
N GLY A 29 9.08 -0.27 11.18
CA GLY A 29 8.01 0.50 11.82
C GLY A 29 8.51 1.26 13.05
N TRP A 30 7.64 2.05 13.67
CA TRP A 30 8.00 2.84 14.85
C TRP A 30 8.56 1.99 16.01
N ASP A 31 7.88 0.91 16.36
CA ASP A 31 8.28 0.05 17.49
C ASP A 31 9.62 -0.67 17.21
N ASP A 32 9.85 -1.10 15.96
CA ASP A 32 11.12 -1.71 15.54
C ASP A 32 12.26 -0.68 15.56
N PHE A 33 12.00 0.54 15.10
CA PHE A 33 12.97 1.62 15.09
C PHE A 33 13.38 2.00 16.51
N ALA A 34 12.40 2.18 17.41
CA ALA A 34 12.64 2.43 18.82
C ALA A 34 13.40 1.28 19.50
N THR A 35 13.05 0.03 19.19
CA THR A 35 13.75 -1.17 19.69
C THR A 35 15.22 -1.16 19.30
N ARG A 36 15.53 -0.89 18.03
CA ARG A 36 16.91 -0.78 17.53
C ARG A 36 17.69 0.30 18.28
N LEU A 37 17.10 1.48 18.51
CA LEU A 37 17.74 2.57 19.24
C LEU A 37 18.01 2.21 20.71
N LEU A 38 17.07 1.54 21.38
CA LEU A 38 17.21 1.11 22.77
C LEU A 38 18.32 0.06 22.94
N ILE A 39 18.42 -0.91 22.03
CA ILE A 39 19.48 -1.93 22.06
C ILE A 39 20.84 -1.29 21.74
N GLN A 40 20.92 -0.51 20.67
CA GLN A 40 22.18 0.10 20.25
C GLN A 40 22.73 1.10 21.28
N SER A 41 21.86 1.73 22.08
CA SER A 41 22.25 2.64 23.17
C SER A 41 22.69 1.92 24.44
N GLY A 42 22.49 0.60 24.52
CA GLY A 42 22.70 -0.18 25.74
C GLY A 42 21.68 0.09 26.84
N SER A 43 20.59 0.80 26.54
CA SER A 43 19.49 1.05 27.49
C SER A 43 18.75 -0.24 27.85
N VAL A 44 18.73 -1.20 26.91
CA VAL A 44 18.22 -2.56 27.10
C VAL A 44 19.20 -3.56 26.49
N ALA A 45 19.21 -4.78 27.05
CA ALA A 45 20.17 -5.82 26.63
C ALA A 45 19.69 -6.69 25.47
N SER A 46 18.37 -6.76 25.23
CA SER A 46 17.79 -7.65 24.22
C SER A 46 16.52 -7.06 23.58
N PRO A 47 16.14 -7.52 22.38
CA PRO A 47 14.88 -7.15 21.73
C PRO A 47 13.64 -7.41 22.60
N GLU A 48 13.57 -8.56 23.26
CA GLU A 48 12.42 -8.93 24.09
C GLU A 48 12.24 -7.95 25.26
N THR A 49 13.36 -7.46 25.81
CA THR A 49 13.33 -6.44 26.88
C THR A 49 12.85 -5.09 26.35
N ALA A 50 13.26 -4.72 25.13
CA ALA A 50 12.82 -3.50 24.47
C ALA A 50 11.31 -3.53 24.20
N GLU A 51 10.80 -4.64 23.66
CA GLU A 51 9.38 -4.85 23.39
C GLU A 51 8.54 -4.75 24.66
N ILE A 52 8.99 -5.37 25.77
CA ILE A 52 8.32 -5.25 27.07
C ILE A 52 8.28 -3.78 27.53
N LEU A 53 9.37 -3.04 27.36
CA LEU A 53 9.43 -1.63 27.75
C LEU A 53 8.46 -0.79 26.91
N LEU A 54 8.50 -0.92 25.58
CA LEU A 54 7.65 -0.18 24.65
C LEU A 54 6.16 -0.52 24.80
N ALA A 55 5.82 -1.76 25.15
CA ALA A 55 4.44 -2.16 25.42
C ALA A 55 3.89 -1.61 26.75
N ARG A 56 4.76 -1.17 27.67
CA ARG A 56 4.38 -0.76 29.04
C ARG A 56 4.59 0.73 29.32
N GLN A 57 5.35 1.42 28.49
CA GLN A 57 5.70 2.84 28.64
C GLN A 57 5.38 3.59 27.35
N ASP A 58 5.35 4.93 27.44
CA ASP A 58 5.29 5.76 26.25
C ASP A 58 6.59 5.58 25.43
N PRO A 59 6.50 5.16 24.16
CA PRO A 59 7.67 4.99 23.29
C PRO A 59 8.54 6.25 23.19
N LEU A 60 7.93 7.44 23.24
CA LEU A 60 8.65 8.72 23.17
C LEU A 60 9.58 8.91 24.36
N ILE A 61 9.18 8.46 25.54
CA ILE A 61 10.00 8.48 26.77
C ILE A 61 11.11 7.43 26.68
N ALA A 62 10.80 6.23 26.16
CA ALA A 62 11.81 5.19 26.03
C ALA A 62 12.98 5.64 25.13
N VAL A 63 12.67 6.30 24.01
CA VAL A 63 13.68 6.79 23.07
C VAL A 63 14.53 7.94 23.64
N GLU A 64 14.04 8.71 24.63
CA GLU A 64 14.86 9.71 25.35
C GLU A 64 16.10 9.08 26.00
N ALA A 65 15.96 7.90 26.60
CA ALA A 65 17.08 7.19 27.20
C ALA A 65 18.17 6.89 26.16
N ALA A 66 17.76 6.51 24.94
CA ALA A 66 18.68 6.29 23.84
C ALA A 66 19.37 7.60 23.42
N ARG A 67 18.63 8.71 23.29
CA ARG A 67 19.19 10.03 22.94
C ARG A 67 20.25 10.48 23.94
N VAL A 68 19.95 10.39 25.24
CA VAL A 68 20.89 10.74 26.32
C VAL A 68 22.15 9.87 26.26
N SER A 69 22.01 8.56 26.06
CA SER A 69 23.15 7.64 25.97
C SER A 69 24.04 7.89 24.75
N PHE A 70 23.44 8.25 23.61
CA PHE A 70 24.18 8.50 22.38
C PHE A 70 24.89 9.86 22.33
N GLY A 71 24.34 10.88 22.99
CA GLY A 71 24.90 12.24 22.99
C GLY A 71 25.17 12.75 21.58
N ASP A 72 26.39 13.21 21.33
CA ASP A 72 26.81 13.77 20.03
C ASP A 72 26.70 12.78 18.85
N ARG A 73 26.59 11.48 19.11
CA ARG A 73 26.42 10.44 18.07
C ARG A 73 24.95 10.18 17.70
N TRP A 74 24.01 10.92 18.27
CA TRP A 74 22.57 10.75 18.05
C TRP A 74 22.20 10.65 16.56
N GLN A 75 22.60 11.64 15.77
CA GLN A 75 22.29 11.69 14.33
C GLN A 75 22.88 10.51 13.57
N GLN A 76 24.09 10.07 13.90
CA GLN A 76 24.69 8.88 13.29
C GLN A 76 23.89 7.62 13.63
N LYS A 77 23.42 7.50 14.87
CA LYS A 77 22.72 6.32 15.37
C LYS A 77 21.30 6.20 14.84
N LEU A 78 20.62 7.33 14.62
CA LEU A 78 19.36 7.37 13.89
C LEU A 78 19.48 6.74 12.50
N ARG A 79 20.50 7.15 11.72
CA ARG A 79 20.74 6.58 10.38
C ARG A 79 20.98 5.08 10.42
N ILE A 80 21.80 4.62 11.35
CA ILE A 80 22.08 3.19 11.52
C ILE A 80 20.79 2.46 11.90
N ALA A 81 20.06 2.91 12.90
CA ALA A 81 18.84 2.23 13.32
C ALA A 81 17.78 2.16 12.20
N LEU A 82 17.67 3.19 11.35
CA LEU A 82 16.69 3.23 10.26
C LEU A 82 17.10 2.34 9.07
N TYR A 83 18.37 2.37 8.67
CA TYR A 83 18.84 1.76 7.42
C TYR A 83 19.67 0.47 7.58
N GLU A 84 20.11 0.12 8.79
CA GLU A 84 20.89 -1.10 9.03
C GLU A 84 20.07 -2.34 8.67
N GLY A 85 20.68 -3.23 7.88
CA GLY A 85 20.07 -4.47 7.40
C GLY A 85 19.12 -4.31 6.21
N VAL A 86 18.88 -3.08 5.72
CA VAL A 86 18.01 -2.84 4.57
C VAL A 86 18.77 -3.10 3.28
N THR A 87 18.39 -4.16 2.56
CA THR A 87 19.08 -4.63 1.35
C THR A 87 18.58 -3.97 0.06
N SER A 88 17.33 -3.52 0.04
CA SER A 88 16.74 -2.79 -1.08
C SER A 88 15.72 -1.78 -0.56
N LEU A 89 15.94 -0.51 -0.86
CA LEU A 89 14.97 0.56 -0.66
C LEU A 89 14.23 0.75 -1.97
N LYS A 90 12.96 0.35 -2.02
CA LYS A 90 12.09 0.60 -3.16
C LYS A 90 10.81 1.26 -2.67
N PRO A 91 10.32 2.32 -3.32
CA PRO A 91 9.04 2.90 -2.98
C PRO A 91 7.93 1.86 -2.99
N SER A 92 7.09 1.87 -1.97
CA SER A 92 5.94 0.97 -1.86
C SER A 92 4.82 1.33 -2.85
N PRO A 93 3.83 0.45 -3.07
CA PRO A 93 2.66 0.77 -3.89
C PRO A 93 1.94 2.06 -3.49
N LEU A 94 1.95 2.41 -2.19
CA LEU A 94 1.35 3.64 -1.69
C LEU A 94 2.14 4.89 -2.11
N HIS A 95 3.48 4.82 -2.05
CA HIS A 95 4.35 5.88 -2.56
C HIS A 95 4.11 6.10 -4.06
N LEU A 96 4.12 5.02 -4.84
CA LEU A 96 3.92 5.09 -6.29
C LEU A 96 2.52 5.62 -6.66
N ALA A 97 1.48 5.26 -5.91
CA ALA A 97 0.14 5.79 -6.12
C ALA A 97 0.06 7.30 -5.86
N VAL A 98 0.65 7.79 -4.77
CA VAL A 98 0.69 9.21 -4.44
C VAL A 98 1.51 10.00 -5.46
N VAL A 99 2.68 9.49 -5.85
CA VAL A 99 3.52 10.14 -6.86
C VAL A 99 2.85 10.14 -8.22
N GLY A 100 2.23 9.03 -8.63
CA GLY A 100 1.45 8.95 -9.86
C GLY A 100 0.27 9.94 -9.86
N HIS A 101 -0.42 10.09 -8.73
CA HIS A 101 -1.44 11.14 -8.58
C HIS A 101 -0.82 12.53 -8.70
N PHE A 102 0.27 12.82 -7.99
CA PHE A 102 0.94 14.12 -8.01
C PHE A 102 1.40 14.52 -9.42
N LEU A 103 2.07 13.62 -10.14
CA LEU A 103 2.63 13.88 -11.48
C LEU A 103 1.59 13.94 -12.62
N SER A 104 0.36 13.46 -12.39
CA SER A 104 -0.68 13.41 -13.42
C SER A 104 -1.58 14.65 -13.48
N GLY A 105 -1.33 15.67 -12.66
CA GLY A 105 -2.05 16.94 -12.74
C GLY A 105 -1.14 18.14 -12.73
N ASP A 106 -1.73 19.32 -12.60
CA ASP A 106 -0.97 20.56 -12.55
C ASP A 106 -0.29 20.69 -11.18
N ASP A 107 0.89 21.32 -11.14
CA ASP A 107 1.70 21.53 -9.92
C ASP A 107 0.91 22.22 -8.78
N ALA A 108 -0.18 22.91 -9.11
CA ALA A 108 -1.05 23.60 -8.17
C ALA A 108 -2.12 22.70 -7.51
N ASP A 109 -2.35 21.50 -8.01
CA ASP A 109 -3.50 20.67 -7.62
C ASP A 109 -3.18 19.69 -6.49
N THR A 110 -1.90 19.38 -6.26
CA THR A 110 -1.49 18.37 -5.28
C THR A 110 -0.28 18.81 -4.46
N SER A 111 -0.35 18.63 -3.15
CA SER A 111 0.78 18.82 -2.23
C SER A 111 1.15 17.51 -1.55
N LEU A 112 2.45 17.31 -1.34
CA LEU A 112 2.99 16.11 -0.68
C LEU A 112 3.60 16.46 0.68
N ALA A 113 3.20 15.70 1.70
CA ALA A 113 3.75 15.71 3.03
C ALA A 113 3.91 14.29 3.57
N THR A 114 4.82 14.14 4.52
CA THR A 114 5.09 12.86 5.18
C THR A 114 5.47 13.09 6.65
N LEU A 115 5.09 12.12 7.48
CA LEU A 115 5.57 11.94 8.85
C LEU A 115 6.82 11.06 8.88
N ASN A 116 7.19 10.47 7.75
CA ASN A 116 8.32 9.57 7.66
C ASN A 116 9.62 10.35 7.52
N PHE A 117 10.68 9.79 8.10
CA PHE A 117 12.01 10.36 7.98
C PHE A 117 12.69 10.02 6.65
N ASP A 118 12.33 8.90 6.02
CA ASP A 118 12.94 8.46 4.77
C ASP A 118 12.53 9.31 3.57
N THR A 119 13.28 9.16 2.46
CA THR A 119 13.06 9.93 1.22
C THR A 119 12.46 9.09 0.08
N LEU A 120 11.59 8.11 0.40
CA LEU A 120 11.02 7.21 -0.61
C LEU A 120 10.05 7.92 -1.56
N LEU A 121 9.39 9.00 -1.13
CA LEU A 121 8.56 9.84 -2.02
C LEU A 121 9.42 10.55 -3.07
N GLU A 122 10.52 11.14 -2.64
CA GLU A 122 11.48 11.83 -3.50
C GLU A 122 12.10 10.84 -4.48
N GLN A 123 12.61 9.71 -4.00
CA GLN A 123 13.16 8.67 -4.87
C GLN A 123 12.15 8.18 -5.92
N ALA A 124 10.87 8.11 -5.57
CA ALA A 124 9.81 7.76 -6.52
C ALA A 124 9.60 8.87 -7.58
N ILE A 125 9.56 10.14 -7.17
CA ILE A 125 9.44 11.26 -8.12
C ILE A 125 10.67 11.35 -9.02
N GLU A 126 11.88 11.35 -8.45
CA GLU A 126 13.16 11.44 -9.17
C GLU A 126 13.31 10.33 -10.21
N ARG A 127 12.81 9.13 -9.90
CA ARG A 127 12.83 7.99 -10.84
C ARG A 127 11.93 8.21 -12.05
N GLU A 128 10.77 8.84 -11.86
CA GLU A 128 9.80 9.08 -12.92
C GLU A 128 10.13 10.33 -13.74
N THR A 129 10.64 11.39 -13.10
CA THR A 129 10.90 12.68 -13.75
C THR A 129 12.36 12.88 -14.18
N GLY A 130 13.30 12.21 -13.52
CA GLY A 130 14.74 12.46 -13.67
C GLY A 130 15.24 13.76 -13.03
N GLU A 131 14.37 14.49 -12.33
CA GLU A 131 14.68 15.77 -11.70
C GLU A 131 14.88 15.61 -10.19
N GLU A 132 15.80 16.38 -9.59
CA GLU A 132 16.07 16.37 -8.15
C GLU A 132 14.87 16.89 -7.36
N VAL A 133 14.57 16.24 -6.23
CA VAL A 133 13.44 16.59 -5.37
C VAL A 133 13.94 17.05 -4.01
N ILE A 134 13.34 18.12 -3.50
CA ILE A 134 13.77 18.72 -2.23
C ILE A 134 12.90 18.21 -1.08
N SER A 135 13.56 17.62 -0.08
CA SER A 135 12.99 17.34 1.25
C SER A 135 12.96 18.64 2.07
N HIS A 136 11.76 19.17 2.32
CA HIS A 136 11.57 20.38 3.12
C HIS A 136 11.29 20.05 4.58
N VAL A 137 11.98 20.75 5.48
CA VAL A 137 11.80 20.66 6.95
C VAL A 137 11.39 22.01 7.56
N GLU A 138 10.88 22.93 6.74
CA GLU A 138 10.46 24.28 7.10
C GLU A 138 9.37 24.82 6.15
N ASN A 139 8.69 25.91 6.52
CA ASN A 139 7.74 26.62 5.64
C ASN A 139 8.49 27.42 4.57
N ALA A 140 8.90 26.78 3.48
CA ALA A 140 9.54 27.49 2.37
C ALA A 140 8.54 27.86 1.27
N THR A 141 8.56 29.13 0.85
CA THR A 141 7.74 29.64 -0.27
C THR A 141 8.43 29.52 -1.64
N ASP A 142 9.51 28.74 -1.74
CA ASP A 142 10.34 28.73 -2.95
C ASP A 142 9.60 28.12 -4.16
N HIS A 143 9.93 28.54 -5.36
CA HIS A 143 9.21 28.23 -6.60
C HIS A 143 9.66 26.92 -7.28
N MET A 144 10.30 26.01 -6.54
CA MET A 144 10.76 24.72 -7.09
C MET A 144 9.58 23.79 -7.43
N GLN A 145 9.76 23.00 -8.50
CA GLN A 145 8.68 22.21 -9.12
C GLN A 145 8.28 20.99 -8.26
N TYR A 146 9.23 20.23 -7.74
CA TYR A 146 8.95 19.02 -6.96
C TYR A 146 9.45 19.13 -5.51
N ARG A 147 8.52 18.98 -4.56
CA ARG A 147 8.79 19.15 -3.12
C ARG A 147 8.02 18.13 -2.27
N VAL A 148 8.65 17.68 -1.19
CA VAL A 148 8.03 16.83 -0.16
C VAL A 148 8.27 17.47 1.20
N HIS A 149 7.21 17.68 1.99
CA HIS A 149 7.31 18.27 3.32
C HIS A 149 7.43 17.19 4.40
N HIS A 150 8.52 17.19 5.15
CA HIS A 150 8.78 16.25 6.24
C HIS A 150 8.44 16.91 7.57
N LEU A 151 7.24 16.64 8.09
CA LEU A 151 6.76 17.28 9.31
C LEU A 151 7.57 16.89 10.55
N HIS A 152 8.23 15.72 10.50
CA HIS A 152 9.08 15.19 11.57
C HIS A 152 10.58 15.25 11.25
N GLY A 153 10.97 15.93 10.17
CA GLY A 153 12.37 15.97 9.71
C GLY A 153 12.73 14.78 8.82
N VAL A 154 13.99 14.76 8.38
CA VAL A 154 14.48 13.81 7.36
C VAL A 154 15.72 13.07 7.84
N ILE A 155 15.79 11.77 7.59
CA ILE A 155 16.93 10.89 7.84
C ILE A 155 17.26 10.19 6.51
N THR A 156 18.44 10.46 5.98
CA THR A 156 19.02 9.74 4.84
C THR A 156 20.22 8.90 5.31
N PRO A 157 20.78 8.00 4.48
CA PRO A 157 22.00 7.29 4.84
C PRO A 157 23.19 8.21 5.13
N GLN A 158 23.19 9.44 4.61
CA GLN A 158 24.28 10.42 4.74
C GLN A 158 24.03 11.47 5.83
N ARG A 159 22.78 11.91 6.03
CA ARG A 159 22.45 13.00 6.97
C ARG A 159 21.16 12.72 7.74
N ALA A 160 20.97 13.47 8.82
CA ALA A 160 19.72 13.53 9.54
C ALA A 160 19.51 14.97 9.97
N ASP A 161 18.31 15.51 9.74
CA ASP A 161 18.03 16.94 9.81
C ASP A 161 16.64 17.20 10.40
N ALA A 162 16.55 18.17 11.31
CA ALA A 162 15.35 18.57 12.04
C ALA A 162 14.49 17.41 12.60
N VAL A 163 15.13 16.31 13.01
CA VAL A 163 14.44 15.08 13.44
C VAL A 163 13.66 15.30 14.73
N ILE A 164 12.35 15.03 14.67
CA ILE A 164 11.41 15.06 15.80
C ILE A 164 11.10 13.62 16.18
N LEU A 165 11.65 13.13 17.30
CA LEU A 165 11.52 11.72 17.68
C LEU A 165 11.30 11.50 19.18
N THR A 166 11.79 12.39 20.04
CA THR A 166 11.75 12.17 21.49
C THR A 166 10.66 13.00 22.15
N LEU A 167 10.25 12.62 23.36
CA LEU A 167 9.20 13.36 24.10
C LEU A 167 9.49 14.86 24.19
N THR A 168 10.76 15.25 24.39
CA THR A 168 11.21 16.64 24.42
C THR A 168 10.95 17.33 23.09
N ASP A 169 11.32 16.72 21.97
CA ASP A 169 11.08 17.29 20.63
C ASP A 169 9.58 17.51 20.41
N PHE A 170 8.74 16.52 20.74
CA PHE A 170 7.29 16.63 20.61
C PHE A 170 6.68 17.67 21.55
N SER A 171 7.19 17.77 22.80
CA SER A 171 6.69 18.74 23.79
C SER A 171 7.01 20.17 23.38
N ASP A 172 8.23 20.42 22.91
CA ASP A 172 8.66 21.73 22.41
C ASP A 172 7.80 22.14 21.21
N LEU A 173 7.54 21.19 20.31
CA LEU A 173 6.71 21.40 19.13
C LEU A 173 5.24 21.66 19.44
N ILE A 174 4.67 20.94 20.41
CA ILE A 174 3.29 21.14 20.90
C ILE A 174 3.14 22.51 21.59
N ALA A 175 4.17 22.97 22.28
CA ALA A 175 4.19 24.27 22.93
C ALA A 175 4.32 25.42 21.93
N ASP A 176 4.88 25.16 20.75
CA ASP A 176 5.03 26.14 19.68
C ASP A 176 3.72 26.33 18.89
N THR A 177 2.99 27.38 19.27
CA THR A 177 1.75 27.80 18.59
C THR A 177 1.98 28.42 17.21
N GLU A 178 3.22 28.73 16.84
CA GLU A 178 3.61 29.27 15.53
C GLU A 178 4.45 28.24 14.74
N SER A 179 4.32 26.95 15.08
CA SER A 179 5.02 25.88 14.37
C SER A 179 4.62 25.82 12.90
N TRP A 180 5.62 25.74 12.02
CA TRP A 180 5.37 25.73 10.57
C TRP A 180 4.54 24.52 10.12
N GLN A 181 4.61 23.40 10.85
CA GLN A 181 3.82 22.21 10.57
C GLN A 181 2.32 22.49 10.75
N LEU A 182 1.95 23.26 11.78
CA LEU A 182 0.57 23.68 11.99
C LEU A 182 0.12 24.61 10.86
N ASP A 183 0.91 25.62 10.53
CA ASP A 183 0.62 26.56 9.43
C ASP A 183 0.48 25.84 8.09
N TYR A 184 1.33 24.85 7.84
CA TYR A 184 1.27 24.00 6.65
C TYR A 184 -0.05 23.23 6.57
N LEU A 185 -0.45 22.57 7.67
CA LEU A 185 -1.69 21.79 7.73
C LEU A 185 -2.93 22.69 7.64
N GLU A 186 -2.90 23.88 8.24
CA GLU A 186 -3.95 24.90 8.08
C GLU A 186 -4.07 25.34 6.62
N SER A 187 -2.95 25.65 5.97
CA SER A 187 -2.89 26.02 4.55
C SER A 187 -3.38 24.90 3.62
N ALA A 188 -3.00 23.65 3.90
CA ALA A 188 -3.44 22.48 3.15
C ALA A 188 -4.97 22.33 3.20
N LEU A 189 -5.57 22.47 4.38
CA LEU A 189 -7.03 22.38 4.57
C LEU A 189 -7.78 23.61 4.05
N ASP A 190 -7.14 24.78 4.02
CA ASP A 190 -7.72 25.96 3.37
C ASP A 190 -7.80 25.80 1.85
N LYS A 191 -6.84 25.10 1.24
CA LYS A 191 -6.80 24.85 -0.21
C LYS A 191 -7.76 23.76 -0.68
N GLY A 192 -8.00 22.72 0.10
CA GLY A 192 -8.85 21.60 -0.32
C GLY A 192 -8.86 20.41 0.64
N VAL A 193 -8.84 19.18 0.09
CA VAL A 193 -8.90 17.94 0.86
C VAL A 193 -7.51 17.53 1.38
N LEU A 194 -7.46 17.05 2.63
CA LEU A 194 -6.29 16.38 3.20
C LEU A 194 -6.55 14.88 3.27
N ILE A 195 -5.68 14.06 2.66
CA ILE A 195 -5.79 12.60 2.65
C ILE A 195 -4.61 12.00 3.39
N ILE A 196 -4.90 11.32 4.49
CA ILE A 196 -3.91 10.70 5.37
C ILE A 196 -3.91 9.20 5.12
N ALA A 197 -2.75 8.63 4.78
CA ALA A 197 -2.61 7.21 4.47
C ALA A 197 -1.35 6.61 5.11
N GLY A 198 -1.39 5.32 5.43
CA GLY A 198 -0.24 4.61 6.01
C GLY A 198 0.11 5.06 7.44
N THR A 199 -0.79 5.69 8.18
CA THR A 199 -0.56 6.06 9.59
C THR A 199 -1.35 5.18 10.55
N SER A 200 -0.78 4.94 11.74
CA SER A 200 -1.51 4.35 12.88
C SER A 200 -2.12 5.42 13.80
N TYR A 201 -1.82 6.71 13.56
CA TYR A 201 -2.32 7.89 14.29
C TYR A 201 -2.16 7.80 15.81
N ARG A 202 -1.06 7.18 16.22
CA ARG A 202 -0.62 7.15 17.61
C ARG A 202 0.10 8.45 18.00
N ASP A 203 0.55 9.22 17.01
CA ASP A 203 1.33 10.44 17.17
C ASP A 203 0.52 11.56 17.87
N PRO A 204 0.89 11.97 19.10
CA PRO A 204 0.14 12.96 19.87
C PRO A 204 0.09 14.36 19.25
N ASP A 205 1.14 14.78 18.57
CA ASP A 205 1.30 16.08 17.92
C ASP A 205 0.42 16.21 16.67
N VAL A 206 0.41 15.20 15.79
CA VAL A 206 -0.42 15.16 14.59
C VAL A 206 -1.90 15.27 14.97
N ARG A 207 -2.30 14.63 16.07
CA ARG A 207 -3.65 14.77 16.64
C ARG A 207 -3.95 16.21 17.04
N GLN A 208 -3.03 16.86 17.75
CA GLN A 208 -3.21 18.22 18.21
C GLN A 208 -3.26 19.20 17.03
N TRP A 209 -2.33 19.10 16.08
CA TRP A 209 -2.28 19.96 14.90
C TRP A 209 -3.51 19.81 14.03
N LEU A 210 -3.91 18.58 13.71
CA LEU A 210 -5.12 18.37 12.91
C LEU A 210 -6.35 18.86 13.62
N HIS A 211 -6.48 18.62 14.93
CA HIS A 211 -7.61 19.16 15.69
C HIS A 211 -7.62 20.70 15.70
N ALA A 212 -6.47 21.35 15.75
CA ALA A 212 -6.37 22.81 15.63
C ALA A 212 -6.75 23.28 14.21
N ALA A 213 -6.16 22.67 13.17
CA ALA A 213 -6.38 23.04 11.78
C ALA A 213 -7.82 22.80 11.32
N LEU A 214 -8.44 21.70 11.76
CA LEU A 214 -9.82 21.34 11.42
C LEU A 214 -10.87 22.30 12.01
N ARG A 215 -10.54 23.06 13.07
CA ARG A 215 -11.45 24.07 13.62
C ARG A 215 -11.63 25.26 12.68
N LYS A 216 -10.65 25.54 11.82
CA LYS A 216 -10.64 26.69 10.90
C LYS A 216 -10.99 26.32 9.46
N LYS A 217 -11.23 25.04 9.16
CA LYS A 217 -11.39 24.56 7.79
C LYS A 217 -12.60 25.19 7.06
N PRO A 218 -12.49 25.49 5.76
CA PRO A 218 -13.63 25.88 4.94
C PRO A 218 -14.73 24.80 4.87
N LEU A 219 -15.95 25.24 4.54
CA LEU A 219 -17.06 24.31 4.32
C LEU A 219 -16.74 23.41 3.11
N LYS A 220 -16.89 22.09 3.25
CA LYS A 220 -16.57 21.04 2.26
C LYS A 220 -15.10 20.69 2.09
N HIS A 221 -14.17 21.28 2.85
CA HIS A 221 -12.78 20.82 2.87
C HIS A 221 -12.63 19.80 3.99
N ASP A 222 -12.47 18.53 3.64
CA ASP A 222 -12.38 17.45 4.62
C ASP A 222 -10.95 16.97 4.81
N ALA A 223 -10.65 16.50 6.03
CA ALA A 223 -9.50 15.63 6.26
C ALA A 223 -10.01 14.20 6.35
N MET A 224 -9.43 13.33 5.53
CA MET A 224 -9.82 11.93 5.39
C MET A 224 -8.67 11.04 5.82
N VAL A 225 -8.98 9.93 6.50
CA VAL A 225 -7.99 8.94 6.91
C VAL A 225 -8.32 7.58 6.31
N LEU A 226 -7.35 6.99 5.61
CA LEU A 226 -7.47 5.67 4.99
C LEU A 226 -7.00 4.60 5.99
N LEU A 227 -7.93 3.75 6.43
CA LEU A 227 -7.68 2.76 7.49
C LEU A 227 -7.95 1.35 6.96
N ALA A 228 -6.89 0.60 6.72
CA ALA A 228 -6.96 -0.80 6.31
C ALA A 228 -7.14 -1.73 7.51
N ARG A 229 -8.03 -2.71 7.39
CA ARG A 229 -8.20 -3.81 8.36
C ARG A 229 -6.88 -4.54 8.63
N GLN A 230 -6.08 -4.74 7.59
CA GLN A 230 -4.74 -5.35 7.67
C GLN A 230 -3.87 -4.72 8.76
N SER A 231 -3.94 -3.40 8.97
CA SER A 231 -3.20 -2.68 10.01
C SER A 231 -3.56 -3.09 11.44
N PHE A 232 -4.78 -3.61 11.64
CA PHE A 232 -5.30 -3.97 12.96
C PHE A 232 -5.07 -5.45 13.30
N ALA A 233 -4.59 -6.25 12.34
CA ALA A 233 -4.39 -7.70 12.49
C ALA A 233 -5.65 -8.43 13.02
N VAL A 234 -6.83 -8.03 12.54
CA VAL A 234 -8.13 -8.63 12.89
C VAL A 234 -8.78 -9.32 11.70
N SER A 235 -9.57 -10.35 11.97
CA SER A 235 -10.40 -11.03 10.96
C SER A 235 -11.49 -10.11 10.40
N LYS A 236 -12.07 -10.47 9.24
CA LYS A 236 -13.20 -9.74 8.63
C LYS A 236 -14.38 -9.57 9.58
N ASP A 237 -14.74 -10.63 10.31
CA ASP A 237 -15.87 -10.59 11.25
C ASP A 237 -15.60 -9.64 12.41
N GLN A 238 -14.41 -9.73 13.02
CA GLN A 238 -13.99 -8.81 14.08
C GLN A 238 -13.94 -7.37 13.59
N PHE A 239 -13.45 -7.13 12.37
CA PHE A 239 -13.42 -5.80 11.78
C PHE A 239 -14.83 -5.23 11.57
N ALA A 240 -15.78 -6.06 11.12
CA ALA A 240 -17.17 -5.67 10.98
C ALA A 240 -17.80 -5.25 12.32
N GLU A 241 -17.44 -5.91 13.42
CA GLU A 241 -17.89 -5.56 14.77
C GLU A 241 -17.33 -4.21 15.26
N ILE A 242 -16.04 -3.94 15.04
CA ILE A 242 -15.40 -2.69 15.52
C ILE A 242 -15.56 -1.51 14.57
N ARG A 243 -16.06 -1.74 13.34
CA ARG A 243 -16.19 -0.74 12.27
C ARG A 243 -16.87 0.55 12.68
N SER A 244 -17.99 0.46 13.41
CA SER A 244 -18.72 1.65 13.88
C SER A 244 -17.92 2.42 14.92
N ALA A 245 -17.37 1.72 15.91
CA ALA A 245 -16.60 2.34 16.98
C ALA A 245 -15.34 3.05 16.45
N LEU A 246 -14.61 2.39 15.53
CA LEU A 246 -13.49 3.02 14.83
C LEU A 246 -13.98 4.27 14.09
N SER A 247 -15.05 4.16 13.30
CA SER A 247 -15.56 5.30 12.54
C SER A 247 -15.93 6.50 13.42
N ASP A 248 -16.60 6.23 14.55
CA ASP A 248 -17.04 7.26 15.48
C ASP A 248 -15.86 7.92 16.22
N GLN A 249 -14.84 7.13 16.58
CA GLN A 249 -13.60 7.66 17.17
C GLN A 249 -12.93 8.69 16.26
N TRP A 250 -12.81 8.39 14.96
CA TRP A 250 -12.18 9.29 13.99
C TRP A 250 -13.02 10.52 13.67
N ARG A 251 -14.34 10.35 13.57
CA ARG A 251 -15.25 11.49 13.40
C ARG A 251 -15.26 12.42 14.61
N ALA A 252 -15.11 11.88 15.83
CA ALA A 252 -15.06 12.68 17.04
C ALA A 252 -13.86 13.65 17.08
N VAL A 253 -12.75 13.31 16.41
CA VAL A 253 -11.58 14.21 16.26
C VAL A 253 -11.64 15.07 14.99
N GLY A 254 -12.75 15.02 14.24
CA GLY A 254 -12.99 15.83 13.05
C GLY A 254 -12.53 15.21 11.73
N LEU A 255 -12.01 13.98 11.75
CA LEU A 255 -11.55 13.25 10.56
C LEU A 255 -12.65 12.40 9.95
N GLN A 256 -12.64 12.24 8.62
CA GLN A 256 -13.55 11.35 7.89
C GLN A 256 -12.85 10.01 7.61
N PRO A 257 -13.19 8.93 8.32
CA PRO A 257 -12.57 7.63 8.11
C PRO A 257 -13.08 6.97 6.84
N VAL A 258 -12.16 6.44 6.05
CA VAL A 258 -12.42 5.53 4.93
C VAL A 258 -11.83 4.18 5.30
N LEU A 259 -12.71 3.24 5.61
CA LEU A 259 -12.34 1.90 6.06
C LEU A 259 -12.15 0.97 4.86
N LEU A 260 -11.02 0.28 4.86
CA LEU A 260 -10.52 -0.57 3.77
C LEU A 260 -10.21 -1.97 4.30
N GLU A 261 -10.09 -2.95 3.41
CA GLU A 261 -9.72 -4.32 3.81
C GLU A 261 -8.18 -4.44 3.86
N ASP A 262 -7.52 -4.05 2.78
CA ASP A 262 -6.10 -4.29 2.57
C ASP A 262 -5.32 -2.98 2.35
N HIS A 263 -3.99 -3.01 2.53
CA HIS A 263 -3.16 -1.83 2.28
C HIS A 263 -3.17 -1.40 0.81
N SER A 264 -3.29 -2.36 -0.12
CA SER A 264 -3.38 -2.12 -1.56
C SER A 264 -4.60 -1.27 -1.94
N ASP A 265 -5.73 -1.42 -1.22
CA ASP A 265 -6.93 -0.63 -1.44
C ASP A 265 -6.67 0.87 -1.29
N ALA A 266 -5.78 1.27 -0.37
CA ALA A 266 -5.43 2.67 -0.16
C ALA A 266 -4.68 3.23 -1.39
N ALA A 267 -3.72 2.47 -1.91
CA ALA A 267 -3.00 2.81 -3.12
C ALA A 267 -3.95 2.89 -4.32
N GLN A 268 -4.86 1.91 -4.47
CA GLN A 268 -5.85 1.95 -5.54
C GLN A 268 -6.76 3.16 -5.43
N ILE A 269 -7.32 3.45 -4.25
CA ILE A 269 -8.17 4.63 -4.04
C ILE A 269 -7.46 5.91 -4.49
N ILE A 270 -6.19 6.09 -4.11
CA ILE A 270 -5.42 7.27 -4.50
C ILE A 270 -5.29 7.39 -6.02
N ARG A 271 -5.01 6.29 -6.73
CA ARG A 271 -4.99 6.28 -8.20
C ARG A 271 -6.34 6.70 -8.80
N GLU A 272 -7.44 6.30 -8.17
CA GLU A 272 -8.79 6.61 -8.64
C GLU A 272 -9.20 8.07 -8.44
N LEU A 273 -8.63 8.79 -7.46
CA LEU A 273 -9.15 10.08 -6.97
C LEU A 273 -9.41 11.11 -8.08
N ARG A 274 -8.49 11.24 -9.05
CA ARG A 274 -8.64 12.18 -10.18
C ARG A 274 -9.88 11.91 -11.03
N HIS A 275 -10.41 10.70 -11.00
CA HIS A 275 -11.53 10.26 -11.82
C HIS A 275 -12.86 10.22 -11.06
N VAL A 276 -12.86 10.24 -9.73
CA VAL A 276 -14.06 9.99 -8.90
C VAL A 276 -15.18 11.01 -9.13
N THR A 277 -14.84 12.23 -9.55
CA THR A 277 -15.80 13.31 -9.84
C THR A 277 -16.39 13.22 -11.25
N LEU A 278 -15.85 12.38 -12.14
CA LEU A 278 -16.37 12.20 -13.50
C LEU A 278 -17.74 11.50 -13.46
N PRO A 279 -18.75 11.98 -14.23
CA PRO A 279 -20.06 11.33 -14.29
C PRO A 279 -20.03 9.88 -14.79
N SER A 280 -19.07 9.56 -15.66
CA SER A 280 -18.85 8.21 -16.22
C SER A 280 -18.06 7.29 -15.30
N TYR A 281 -17.60 7.78 -14.14
CA TYR A 281 -16.70 7.03 -13.25
C TYR A 281 -17.28 5.68 -12.83
N LEU A 282 -16.49 4.63 -13.05
CA LEU A 282 -16.76 3.28 -12.58
C LEU A 282 -15.72 2.90 -11.55
N SER A 283 -16.15 2.53 -10.35
CA SER A 283 -15.24 2.02 -9.30
C SER A 283 -14.58 0.70 -9.70
N PRO A 284 -13.41 0.34 -9.15
CA PRO A 284 -12.77 -0.97 -9.37
C PRO A 284 -13.74 -2.15 -9.20
N GLN A 285 -14.60 -2.10 -8.16
CA GLN A 285 -15.62 -3.12 -7.93
C GLN A 285 -16.63 -3.24 -9.07
N GLN A 286 -17.12 -2.10 -9.59
CA GLN A 286 -18.04 -2.08 -10.73
C GLN A 286 -17.35 -2.57 -12.00
N ARG A 287 -16.09 -2.18 -12.23
CA ARG A 287 -15.30 -2.64 -13.38
C ARG A 287 -15.06 -4.15 -13.32
N SER A 288 -14.74 -4.71 -12.15
CA SER A 288 -14.65 -6.17 -11.96
C SER A 288 -15.98 -6.88 -12.21
N ARG A 289 -17.11 -6.29 -11.80
CA ARG A 289 -18.45 -6.84 -12.10
C ARG A 289 -18.72 -6.85 -13.61
N LEU A 290 -18.43 -5.76 -14.32
CA LEU A 290 -18.60 -5.69 -15.78
C LEU A 290 -17.71 -6.71 -16.50
N LEU A 291 -16.47 -6.86 -16.04
CA LEU A 291 -15.55 -7.87 -16.55
C LEU A 291 -16.14 -9.27 -16.36
N TRP A 292 -16.60 -9.61 -15.16
CA TRP A 292 -17.24 -10.89 -14.87
C TRP A 292 -18.48 -11.14 -15.74
N GLU A 293 -19.37 -10.15 -15.88
CA GLU A 293 -20.57 -10.25 -16.71
C GLU A 293 -20.26 -10.42 -18.21
N ALA A 294 -19.22 -9.76 -18.73
CA ALA A 294 -18.78 -9.93 -20.11
C ALA A 294 -18.25 -11.36 -20.36
N HIS A 295 -17.44 -11.87 -19.43
CA HIS A 295 -16.86 -13.21 -19.53
C HIS A 295 -17.93 -14.30 -19.42
N THR A 296 -18.82 -14.21 -18.43
CA THR A 296 -19.89 -15.20 -18.22
C THR A 296 -20.87 -15.29 -19.39
N ARG A 297 -21.18 -14.17 -20.08
CA ARG A 297 -22.02 -14.18 -21.29
C ARG A 297 -21.42 -14.97 -22.45
N ARG A 298 -20.08 -15.05 -22.51
CA ARG A 298 -19.32 -15.75 -23.55
C ARG A 298 -18.61 -17.00 -22.99
N PHE A 299 -19.15 -17.57 -21.91
CA PHE A 299 -18.48 -18.61 -21.13
C PHE A 299 -17.98 -19.78 -21.98
N GLN A 300 -18.83 -20.38 -22.82
CA GLN A 300 -18.45 -21.57 -23.59
C GLN A 300 -17.29 -21.31 -24.57
N ASP A 301 -17.33 -20.16 -25.25
CA ASP A 301 -16.31 -19.77 -26.22
C ASP A 301 -14.99 -19.45 -25.51
N LEU A 302 -15.05 -18.59 -24.49
CA LEU A 302 -13.87 -18.11 -23.76
C LEU A 302 -13.22 -19.22 -22.93
N GLN A 303 -13.98 -20.20 -22.43
CA GLN A 303 -13.40 -21.32 -21.70
C GLN A 303 -12.39 -22.09 -22.56
N SER A 304 -12.74 -22.43 -23.79
CA SER A 304 -11.84 -23.18 -24.67
C SER A 304 -10.62 -22.32 -25.03
N THR A 305 -10.85 -21.07 -25.45
CA THR A 305 -9.76 -20.14 -25.80
C THR A 305 -8.81 -19.88 -24.64
N HIS A 306 -9.33 -19.65 -23.43
CA HIS A 306 -8.49 -19.36 -22.27
C HIS A 306 -7.71 -20.60 -21.84
N VAL A 307 -8.28 -21.80 -21.92
CA VAL A 307 -7.54 -23.04 -21.63
C VAL A 307 -6.39 -23.25 -22.62
N ASP A 308 -6.61 -23.02 -23.91
CA ASP A 308 -5.57 -23.11 -24.95
C ASP A 308 -4.46 -22.05 -24.77
N GLN A 309 -4.81 -20.85 -24.29
CA GLN A 309 -3.82 -19.82 -23.94
C GLN A 309 -3.02 -20.23 -22.69
N LEU A 310 -3.70 -20.69 -21.63
CA LEU A 310 -3.04 -21.18 -20.41
C LEU A 310 -2.09 -22.35 -20.69
N GLU A 311 -2.41 -23.23 -21.65
CA GLU A 311 -1.50 -24.33 -22.05
C GLU A 311 -0.22 -23.81 -22.69
N ARG A 312 -0.31 -22.76 -23.53
CA ARG A 312 0.87 -22.11 -24.12
C ARG A 312 1.71 -21.40 -23.07
N ASP A 313 1.07 -20.61 -22.22
CA ASP A 313 1.73 -19.91 -21.11
C ASP A 313 2.41 -20.88 -20.14
N ALA A 314 1.79 -22.03 -19.90
CA ALA A 314 2.37 -23.10 -19.10
C ALA A 314 3.62 -23.72 -19.73
N SER A 315 3.72 -23.75 -21.07
CA SER A 315 4.95 -24.16 -21.74
C SER A 315 6.07 -23.16 -21.47
N THR A 316 5.80 -21.86 -21.66
CA THR A 316 6.75 -20.78 -21.38
C THR A 316 7.22 -20.81 -19.92
N MET A 317 6.29 -20.96 -18.98
CA MET A 317 6.64 -20.99 -17.55
C MET A 317 7.39 -22.25 -17.14
N ARG A 318 7.18 -23.40 -17.78
CA ARG A 318 7.98 -24.61 -17.52
C ARG A 318 9.44 -24.40 -17.87
N GLU A 319 9.70 -23.74 -19.00
CA GLU A 319 11.05 -23.42 -19.45
C GLU A 319 11.70 -22.39 -18.51
N ALA A 320 10.98 -21.32 -18.15
CA ALA A 320 11.49 -20.27 -17.27
C ALA A 320 11.78 -20.76 -15.83
N LEU A 321 10.95 -21.68 -15.31
CA LEU A 321 11.09 -22.23 -13.96
C LEU A 321 11.96 -23.51 -13.91
N ASP A 322 12.40 -24.04 -15.05
CA ASP A 322 13.11 -25.31 -15.17
C ASP A 322 12.39 -26.47 -14.48
N VAL A 323 11.11 -26.68 -14.82
CA VAL A 323 10.27 -27.75 -14.25
C VAL A 323 9.58 -28.58 -15.32
N ASP A 324 9.54 -29.90 -15.11
CA ASP A 324 8.86 -30.83 -16.04
C ASP A 324 7.33 -30.64 -16.08
N ARG A 325 6.76 -30.22 -14.94
CA ARG A 325 5.32 -30.16 -14.73
C ARG A 325 4.97 -28.94 -13.89
N LEU A 326 3.96 -28.22 -14.34
CA LEU A 326 3.27 -27.20 -13.57
C LEU A 326 1.77 -27.23 -13.91
N ASN A 327 0.96 -26.51 -13.14
CA ASN A 327 -0.44 -26.26 -13.49
C ASN A 327 -0.80 -24.78 -13.35
N LEU A 328 -1.08 -24.16 -14.50
CA LEU A 328 -1.58 -22.79 -14.62
C LEU A 328 -3.09 -22.73 -14.41
N THR A 329 -3.55 -21.73 -13.66
CA THR A 329 -4.96 -21.48 -13.42
C THR A 329 -5.21 -19.98 -13.35
N LEU A 330 -6.22 -19.52 -14.09
CA LEU A 330 -6.71 -18.15 -14.07
C LEU A 330 -7.92 -18.02 -13.13
N TRP A 331 -7.87 -17.00 -12.28
CA TRP A 331 -8.93 -16.59 -11.38
C TRP A 331 -9.44 -15.21 -11.77
N LEU A 332 -10.76 -14.98 -11.75
CA LEU A 332 -11.39 -13.70 -12.06
C LEU A 332 -12.17 -13.18 -10.86
N ALA A 333 -12.06 -11.89 -10.57
CA ALA A 333 -12.87 -11.23 -9.55
C ALA A 333 -14.30 -11.04 -10.05
N ASN A 334 -15.29 -11.40 -9.24
CA ASN A 334 -16.71 -11.28 -9.62
C ASN A 334 -17.33 -9.91 -9.28
N GLY A 335 -16.58 -9.02 -8.63
CA GLY A 335 -17.08 -7.73 -8.15
C GLY A 335 -17.90 -7.80 -6.85
N GLU A 336 -17.97 -8.96 -6.21
CA GLU A 336 -18.67 -9.19 -4.92
C GLU A 336 -17.70 -9.50 -3.77
N GLY A 337 -16.40 -9.26 -3.98
CA GLY A 337 -15.36 -9.56 -2.99
C GLY A 337 -14.87 -11.01 -3.04
N GLU A 338 -15.12 -11.70 -4.16
CA GLU A 338 -14.72 -13.08 -4.37
C GLU A 338 -13.92 -13.25 -5.67
N LEU A 339 -13.08 -14.28 -5.69
CA LEU A 339 -12.39 -14.78 -6.87
C LEU A 339 -13.01 -16.10 -7.30
N VAL A 340 -13.25 -16.24 -8.59
CA VAL A 340 -13.76 -17.45 -9.20
C VAL A 340 -12.67 -18.10 -10.04
N LYS A 341 -12.42 -19.40 -9.83
CA LYS A 341 -11.49 -20.21 -10.61
C LYS A 341 -12.01 -20.36 -12.04
N TRP A 342 -11.71 -19.38 -12.89
CA TRP A 342 -12.28 -19.25 -14.22
C TRP A 342 -11.80 -20.36 -15.15
N ALA A 343 -10.49 -20.53 -15.33
CA ALA A 343 -9.92 -21.49 -16.26
C ALA A 343 -8.70 -22.18 -15.66
N ALA A 344 -8.43 -23.42 -16.09
CA ALA A 344 -7.23 -24.16 -15.74
C ALA A 344 -6.72 -24.90 -16.97
N GLN A 345 -5.41 -24.91 -17.19
CA GLN A 345 -4.81 -25.48 -18.41
C GLN A 345 -5.20 -26.96 -18.66
N ASP A 346 -5.59 -27.69 -17.62
CA ASP A 346 -5.79 -29.14 -17.66
C ASP A 346 -7.26 -29.56 -17.88
N ARG A 347 -8.19 -28.60 -17.95
CA ARG A 347 -9.62 -28.89 -18.08
C ARG A 347 -10.42 -27.71 -18.63
N VAL A 348 -11.46 -28.04 -19.39
CA VAL A 348 -12.50 -27.10 -19.82
C VAL A 348 -13.74 -27.29 -18.95
N TYR A 349 -14.20 -26.22 -18.29
CA TYR A 349 -15.45 -26.26 -17.54
C TYR A 349 -16.64 -26.12 -18.50
N ARG A 350 -17.67 -26.94 -18.31
CA ARG A 350 -18.89 -26.92 -19.14
C ARG A 350 -20.02 -26.07 -18.57
N ASP A 351 -19.94 -25.76 -17.28
CA ASP A 351 -20.96 -25.02 -16.54
C ASP A 351 -20.28 -24.05 -15.56
N LEU A 352 -20.85 -22.85 -15.45
CA LEU A 352 -20.47 -21.84 -14.46
C LEU A 352 -20.64 -22.35 -13.02
N ALA A 353 -21.66 -23.17 -12.77
CA ALA A 353 -21.91 -23.74 -11.44
C ALA A 353 -20.80 -24.70 -10.97
N ALA A 354 -19.94 -25.18 -11.89
CA ALA A 354 -18.80 -26.03 -11.55
C ALA A 354 -17.56 -25.23 -11.12
N LEU A 355 -17.57 -23.90 -11.30
CA LEU A 355 -16.43 -23.07 -10.92
C LEU A 355 -16.36 -22.91 -9.41
N ARG A 356 -15.15 -22.89 -8.88
CA ARG A 356 -14.91 -22.68 -7.45
C ARG A 356 -14.81 -21.19 -7.18
N THR A 357 -15.51 -20.74 -6.15
CA THR A 357 -15.43 -19.39 -5.61
C THR A 357 -14.67 -19.39 -4.29
N VAL A 358 -13.83 -18.37 -4.08
CA VAL A 358 -13.03 -18.18 -2.85
C VAL A 358 -13.06 -16.71 -2.45
N SER A 359 -12.95 -16.43 -1.15
CA SER A 359 -12.87 -15.06 -0.63
C SER A 359 -11.52 -14.42 -0.96
N THR A 360 -11.51 -13.10 -1.18
CA THR A 360 -10.28 -12.30 -1.33
C THR A 360 -9.79 -11.71 -0.01
N GLY A 361 -8.61 -11.11 0.01
CA GLY A 361 -8.06 -10.36 1.15
C GLY A 361 -6.73 -10.92 1.63
N HIS A 362 -5.94 -10.11 2.34
CA HIS A 362 -4.63 -10.51 2.87
C HIS A 362 -4.67 -11.78 3.75
N ASP A 363 -5.81 -12.04 4.40
CA ASP A 363 -6.07 -13.19 5.27
C ASP A 363 -6.83 -14.34 4.59
N SER A 364 -7.00 -14.30 3.26
CA SER A 364 -7.66 -15.38 2.52
C SER A 364 -6.94 -16.71 2.73
N GLU A 365 -7.68 -17.81 2.90
CA GLU A 365 -7.08 -19.16 2.96
C GLU A 365 -6.42 -19.57 1.63
N TRP A 366 -6.81 -18.93 0.53
CA TRP A 366 -6.32 -19.22 -0.81
C TRP A 366 -5.27 -18.19 -1.21
N ILE A 367 -4.08 -18.67 -1.61
CA ILE A 367 -3.00 -17.79 -2.07
C ILE A 367 -3.44 -16.86 -3.23
N ALA A 368 -4.38 -17.29 -4.08
CA ALA A 368 -4.98 -16.43 -5.10
C ALA A 368 -5.70 -15.22 -4.49
N GLY A 369 -6.53 -15.45 -3.46
CA GLY A 369 -7.22 -14.39 -2.73
C GLY A 369 -6.28 -13.47 -1.98
N LYS A 370 -5.19 -14.02 -1.42
CA LYS A 370 -4.13 -13.23 -0.78
C LYS A 370 -3.41 -12.34 -1.78
N ALA A 371 -2.95 -12.91 -2.90
CA ALA A 371 -2.21 -12.18 -3.93
C ALA A 371 -3.01 -11.02 -4.52
N LEU A 372 -4.33 -11.20 -4.72
CA LEU A 372 -5.20 -10.09 -5.11
C LEU A 372 -5.32 -9.04 -4.00
N GLY A 373 -5.47 -9.46 -2.74
CA GLY A 373 -5.62 -8.55 -1.60
C GLY A 373 -4.37 -7.72 -1.31
N VAL A 374 -3.18 -8.32 -1.38
CA VAL A 374 -1.92 -7.58 -1.18
C VAL A 374 -1.40 -6.90 -2.45
N ASP A 375 -1.94 -7.26 -3.62
CA ASP A 375 -1.52 -6.77 -4.94
C ASP A 375 -0.03 -7.05 -5.24
N GLU A 376 0.46 -8.23 -4.84
CA GLU A 376 1.85 -8.67 -5.02
C GLU A 376 1.95 -10.13 -5.48
N VAL A 377 3.06 -10.46 -6.14
CA VAL A 377 3.40 -11.84 -6.47
C VAL A 377 3.77 -12.58 -5.18
N LEU A 378 3.04 -13.66 -4.88
CA LEU A 378 3.25 -14.49 -3.70
C LEU A 378 3.70 -15.88 -4.10
N ILE A 379 4.56 -16.48 -3.28
CA ILE A 379 4.84 -17.92 -3.32
C ILE A 379 4.64 -18.51 -1.93
N GLN A 380 4.03 -19.69 -1.85
CA GLN A 380 3.78 -20.35 -0.58
C GLN A 380 3.88 -21.86 -0.73
N ASP A 381 4.49 -22.51 0.25
CA ASP A 381 4.41 -23.96 0.42
C ASP A 381 2.98 -24.39 0.78
N LEU A 382 2.56 -25.49 0.17
CA LEU A 382 1.33 -26.18 0.52
C LEU A 382 1.61 -27.12 1.71
N PRO A 383 0.64 -27.31 2.61
CA PRO A 383 0.76 -28.33 3.65
C PRO A 383 1.14 -29.69 3.10
N ASP A 384 2.07 -30.36 3.78
CA ASP A 384 2.57 -31.69 3.43
C ASP A 384 1.42 -32.70 3.36
N ASP A 385 1.13 -33.17 2.15
CA ASP A 385 0.18 -34.24 1.89
C ASP A 385 0.80 -35.19 0.85
N PRO A 386 0.99 -36.48 1.18
CA PRO A 386 1.64 -37.44 0.30
C PRO A 386 0.87 -37.70 -1.00
N THR A 387 -0.40 -37.27 -1.08
CA THR A 387 -1.24 -37.38 -2.29
C THR A 387 -1.22 -36.12 -3.15
N ARG A 388 -0.63 -35.03 -2.66
CA ARG A 388 -0.57 -33.77 -3.39
C ARG A 388 0.47 -33.82 -4.50
N ARG A 389 0.02 -33.47 -5.70
CA ARG A 389 0.88 -33.34 -6.88
C ARG A 389 1.82 -32.13 -6.79
N TRP A 390 1.42 -31.07 -6.09
CA TRP A 390 2.13 -29.80 -6.00
C TRP A 390 2.59 -29.58 -4.56
N ARG A 391 3.82 -29.08 -4.40
CA ARG A 391 4.41 -28.76 -3.10
C ARG A 391 4.33 -27.28 -2.76
N SER A 392 4.37 -26.41 -3.75
CA SER A 392 4.15 -24.97 -3.57
C SER A 392 3.23 -24.41 -4.64
N VAL A 393 2.75 -23.19 -4.40
CA VAL A 393 1.96 -22.41 -5.35
C VAL A 393 2.53 -21.01 -5.45
N LEU A 394 2.71 -20.55 -6.68
CA LEU A 394 2.98 -19.16 -7.02
C LEU A 394 1.65 -18.49 -7.44
N ALA A 395 1.41 -17.26 -7.02
CA ALA A 395 0.24 -16.48 -7.41
C ALA A 395 0.67 -15.06 -7.81
N ALA A 396 0.21 -14.59 -8.97
CA ALA A 396 0.49 -13.26 -9.48
C ALA A 396 -0.82 -12.53 -9.79
N PRO A 397 -1.07 -11.34 -9.19
CA PRO A 397 -2.22 -10.52 -9.56
C PRO A 397 -2.06 -10.03 -11.00
N ILE A 398 -3.17 -9.93 -11.71
CA ILE A 398 -3.25 -9.44 -13.09
C ILE A 398 -3.95 -8.07 -13.05
N PRO A 399 -3.19 -6.97 -13.26
CA PRO A 399 -3.78 -5.66 -13.43
C PRO A 399 -4.51 -5.61 -14.79
N VAL A 400 -5.80 -5.30 -14.76
CA VAL A 400 -6.60 -5.16 -15.98
C VAL A 400 -6.71 -3.68 -16.34
N PRO A 401 -6.17 -3.23 -17.48
CA PRO A 401 -6.30 -1.85 -17.92
C PRO A 401 -7.74 -1.51 -18.28
N HIS A 402 -8.13 -0.26 -18.08
CA HIS A 402 -9.39 0.31 -18.55
C HIS A 402 -9.08 1.51 -19.46
N PRO A 403 -9.82 1.75 -20.55
CA PRO A 403 -9.52 2.84 -21.49
C PRO A 403 -9.49 4.22 -20.82
N ASP A 404 -10.42 4.47 -19.90
CA ASP A 404 -10.60 5.80 -19.27
C ASP A 404 -10.14 5.90 -17.81
N PHE A 405 -9.82 4.77 -17.17
CA PHE A 405 -9.63 4.71 -15.71
C PHE A 405 -8.36 3.93 -15.35
N PRO A 406 -7.78 4.15 -14.17
CA PRO A 406 -6.61 3.43 -13.73
C PRO A 406 -6.82 1.91 -13.78
N ALA A 407 -5.78 1.19 -14.19
CA ALA A 407 -5.77 -0.26 -14.07
C ALA A 407 -6.00 -0.67 -12.61
N HIS A 408 -6.69 -1.79 -12.42
CA HIS A 408 -6.84 -2.41 -11.12
C HIS A 408 -6.70 -3.91 -11.25
N SER A 409 -6.21 -4.56 -10.20
CA SER A 409 -6.09 -6.02 -10.17
C SER A 409 -7.49 -6.63 -10.11
N ALA A 410 -7.85 -7.32 -11.20
CA ALA A 410 -9.18 -7.93 -11.37
C ALA A 410 -9.11 -9.45 -11.59
N ALA A 411 -7.89 -9.99 -11.68
CA ALA A 411 -7.63 -11.40 -11.91
C ALA A 411 -6.34 -11.83 -11.22
N VAL A 412 -6.14 -13.15 -11.12
CA VAL A 412 -4.91 -13.74 -10.56
C VAL A 412 -4.53 -14.96 -11.37
N LEU A 413 -3.25 -15.07 -11.73
CA LEU A 413 -2.66 -16.29 -12.27
C LEU A 413 -2.05 -17.10 -11.14
N THR A 414 -2.33 -18.40 -11.08
CA THR A 414 -1.69 -19.31 -10.12
C THR A 414 -0.97 -20.45 -10.81
N LEU A 415 0.19 -20.83 -10.28
CA LEU A 415 1.03 -21.92 -10.76
C LEU A 415 1.21 -22.93 -9.64
N GLY A 416 0.72 -24.15 -9.83
CA GLY A 416 1.09 -25.29 -8.99
C GLY A 416 2.48 -25.78 -9.35
N LEU A 417 3.40 -25.82 -8.39
CA LEU A 417 4.81 -26.15 -8.58
C LEU A 417 5.19 -27.46 -7.85
N PRO A 418 6.10 -28.26 -8.42
CA PRO A 418 6.45 -29.58 -7.88
C PRO A 418 7.37 -29.52 -6.65
N GLU A 419 8.04 -28.39 -6.40
CA GLU A 419 9.03 -28.25 -5.33
C GLU A 419 8.64 -27.17 -4.30
N GLU A 420 9.44 -27.03 -3.26
CA GLU A 420 9.23 -26.02 -2.21
C GLU A 420 9.52 -24.60 -2.71
N ALA A 421 8.83 -23.61 -2.14
CA ALA A 421 8.88 -22.21 -2.52
C ALA A 421 10.30 -21.64 -2.52
N SER A 422 11.12 -22.05 -1.53
CA SER A 422 12.49 -21.60 -1.35
C SER A 422 13.40 -21.81 -2.58
N ARG A 423 13.12 -22.84 -3.39
CA ARG A 423 13.87 -23.10 -4.63
C ARG A 423 13.62 -22.05 -5.70
N TYR A 424 12.42 -21.48 -5.73
CA TYR A 424 11.99 -20.52 -6.75
C TYR A 424 12.25 -19.08 -6.34
N ASP A 425 12.26 -18.78 -5.03
CA ASP A 425 12.63 -17.46 -4.52
C ASP A 425 14.07 -17.09 -4.91
N ALA A 426 14.99 -18.06 -4.76
CA ALA A 426 16.40 -17.89 -5.11
C ALA A 426 16.63 -17.64 -6.61
N SER A 427 15.69 -18.04 -7.46
CA SER A 427 15.76 -17.91 -8.93
C SER A 427 14.72 -16.93 -9.49
N SER A 428 14.12 -16.07 -8.66
CA SER A 428 13.10 -15.09 -9.07
C SER A 428 13.48 -14.26 -10.30
N MET A 429 14.74 -13.86 -10.42
CA MET A 429 15.24 -13.12 -11.59
C MET A 429 15.12 -13.88 -12.92
N MET A 430 15.03 -15.21 -12.89
CA MET A 430 14.97 -16.05 -14.10
C MET A 430 13.56 -16.15 -14.67
N TRP A 431 12.51 -16.07 -13.82
CA TRP A 431 11.13 -16.30 -14.24
C TRP A 431 10.21 -15.10 -14.05
N ALA A 432 10.58 -14.10 -13.23
CA ALA A 432 9.72 -12.96 -12.94
C ALA A 432 9.38 -12.14 -14.19
N GLY A 433 10.33 -12.00 -15.12
CA GLY A 433 10.09 -11.31 -16.40
C GLY A 433 9.03 -12.00 -17.25
N SER A 434 9.15 -13.31 -17.46
CA SER A 434 8.18 -14.09 -18.22
C SER A 434 6.79 -14.10 -17.56
N LEU A 435 6.74 -14.16 -16.23
CA LEU A 435 5.47 -14.10 -15.50
C LEU A 435 4.80 -12.72 -15.65
N ALA A 436 5.58 -11.64 -15.58
CA ALA A 436 5.07 -10.29 -15.78
C ALA A 436 4.53 -10.09 -17.21
N GLU A 437 5.27 -10.55 -18.23
CA GLU A 437 4.81 -10.50 -19.62
C GLU A 437 3.50 -11.28 -19.83
N ILE A 438 3.38 -12.48 -19.26
CA ILE A 438 2.14 -13.27 -19.31
C ILE A 438 1.00 -12.55 -18.58
N ALA A 439 1.26 -12.00 -17.39
CA ALA A 439 0.25 -11.27 -16.63
C ALA A 439 -0.26 -10.02 -17.37
N ASP A 440 0.63 -9.25 -18.00
CA ASP A 440 0.29 -8.08 -18.81
C ASP A 440 -0.56 -8.49 -20.03
N GLN A 441 -0.20 -9.59 -20.69
CA GLN A 441 -0.93 -10.11 -21.84
C GLN A 441 -2.35 -10.55 -21.45
N TRP A 442 -2.50 -11.27 -20.33
CA TRP A 442 -3.81 -11.58 -19.75
C TRP A 442 -4.58 -10.32 -19.38
N GLY A 443 -3.93 -9.30 -18.81
CA GLY A 443 -4.55 -8.01 -18.51
C GLY A 443 -5.22 -7.41 -19.73
N LEU A 444 -4.50 -7.34 -20.86
CA LEU A 444 -5.00 -6.85 -22.14
C LEU A 444 -6.13 -7.72 -22.70
N GLU A 445 -5.99 -9.04 -22.68
CA GLU A 445 -7.02 -9.96 -23.18
C GLU A 445 -8.33 -9.84 -22.39
N LEU A 446 -8.25 -9.80 -21.06
CA LEU A 446 -9.41 -9.63 -20.18
C LEU A 446 -10.08 -8.26 -20.38
N SER A 447 -9.27 -7.22 -20.57
CA SER A 447 -9.76 -5.87 -20.88
C SER A 447 -10.52 -5.85 -22.21
N ALA A 448 -9.97 -6.45 -23.27
CA ALA A 448 -10.58 -6.48 -24.60
C ALA A 448 -11.95 -7.19 -24.60
N VAL A 449 -12.15 -8.20 -23.77
CA VAL A 449 -13.46 -8.87 -23.65
C VAL A 449 -14.52 -7.94 -23.03
N ALA A 450 -14.12 -7.08 -22.10
CA ALA A 450 -15.03 -6.31 -21.26
C ALA A 450 -15.24 -4.86 -21.73
N PHE A 451 -14.21 -4.23 -22.31
CA PHE A 451 -14.15 -2.79 -22.52
C PHE A 451 -13.83 -2.36 -23.97
N ASP A 452 -13.40 -3.28 -24.84
CA ASP A 452 -13.29 -2.95 -26.27
C ASP A 452 -14.69 -2.97 -26.91
N HIS A 453 -15.04 -1.88 -27.60
CA HIS A 453 -16.29 -1.69 -28.32
C HIS A 453 -16.06 -1.57 -29.83
#